data_AF-A0A534JS64-F1
#
_entry.id   AF-A0A534JS64-F1
#
_cell.length_a   1.000
_cell.length_b   1.000
_cell.length_c   1.000
_cell.angle_alpha   90.00
_cell.angle_beta   90.00
_cell.angle_gamma   90.00
#
_symmetry.space_group_name_H-M   'P 1'
#
loop_
_entity.id
_entity.type
_entity.pdbx_description
1 polymer ?
#
loop_
_entity_poly.entity_id
_entity_poly.type
_entity_poly.pdbx_seq_one_letter_code
_entity_poly.pdbx_strand_id
1 'polypeptide(L)'
;MEGADACPACGTHVSQAPTGRAGAGQSRVALDAARRAQAAEGAKGVDVAVAKRLIEAAERAEAAGEFGKALDYGRAAKRAVEIARLRARIESDLARAEIQITAAREAGIDTLASERNLELARKAAYEGAFEDVENLLARTSLKALEGRQERHFKSLLERAAERIAHAKERGGDVSRAEEAHANARKAASMGSYGEARRHTDSAVDLAENARRYSRAEAFLVTIQAEAE
;
A
#
# COMPACT_ATOMS: atom_id res chain seq x y z
N MET A 1 32.30 -6.62 -23.74
CA MET A 1 30.84 -6.39 -23.70
C MET A 1 30.18 -7.70 -24.09
N GLU A 2 29.90 -8.56 -23.11
CA GLU A 2 29.25 -9.85 -23.31
C GLU A 2 27.76 -9.62 -23.59
N GLY A 3 27.28 -10.12 -24.72
CA GLY A 3 25.88 -9.97 -25.13
C GLY A 3 24.98 -10.73 -24.18
N ALA A 4 23.92 -10.10 -23.69
CA ALA A 4 22.94 -10.74 -22.83
C ALA A 4 22.33 -11.96 -23.54
N ASP A 5 22.74 -13.16 -23.13
CA ASP A 5 22.26 -14.45 -23.65
C ASP A 5 20.76 -14.70 -23.38
N ALA A 6 20.13 -13.84 -22.57
CA ALA A 6 18.72 -13.91 -22.20
C ALA A 6 17.97 -12.63 -22.55
N CYS A 7 16.72 -12.79 -22.99
CA CYS A 7 15.79 -11.68 -23.17
C CYS A 7 15.60 -10.94 -21.83
N PRO A 8 15.93 -9.64 -21.73
CA PRO A 8 15.83 -8.89 -20.47
C PRO A 8 14.38 -8.72 -19.99
N ALA A 9 13.39 -8.94 -20.86
CA ALA A 9 11.98 -8.86 -20.51
C ALA A 9 11.40 -10.15 -19.93
N CYS A 10 11.95 -11.33 -20.27
CA CYS A 10 11.39 -12.62 -19.86
C CYS A 10 12.40 -13.69 -19.43
N GLY A 11 13.69 -13.33 -19.32
CA GLY A 11 14.78 -14.23 -18.91
C GLY A 11 15.02 -15.42 -19.85
N THR A 12 14.38 -15.46 -21.02
CA THR A 12 14.50 -16.61 -21.93
C THR A 12 15.83 -16.54 -22.66
N HIS A 13 16.65 -17.58 -22.49
CA HIS A 13 17.91 -17.72 -23.20
C HIS A 13 17.66 -17.98 -24.69
N VAL A 14 18.19 -17.12 -25.56
CA VAL A 14 18.02 -17.24 -27.02
C VAL A 14 19.03 -18.23 -27.62
N SER A 15 20.10 -18.53 -26.88
CA SER A 15 21.21 -19.42 -27.25
C SER A 15 21.00 -20.89 -26.86
N GLN A 16 19.89 -21.27 -26.22
CA GLN A 16 19.60 -22.68 -25.95
C GLN A 16 19.31 -23.42 -27.26
N ALA A 17 20.08 -24.49 -27.52
CA ALA A 17 19.83 -25.39 -28.65
C ALA A 17 18.37 -25.89 -28.59
N PRO A 18 17.61 -25.81 -29.71
CA PRO A 18 16.21 -26.17 -29.71
C PRO A 18 16.04 -27.59 -29.17
N THR A 19 15.05 -27.76 -28.29
CA THR A 19 14.70 -29.09 -27.76
C THR A 19 14.47 -30.05 -28.95
N GLY A 20 15.15 -31.19 -28.95
CA GLY A 20 15.24 -32.09 -30.11
C GLY A 20 13.89 -32.41 -30.75
N ARG A 21 13.86 -32.48 -32.09
CA ARG A 21 12.69 -32.69 -32.99
C ARG A 21 11.32 -32.65 -32.25
N ALA A 22 10.90 -31.46 -31.83
CA ALA A 22 9.54 -31.26 -31.37
C ALA A 22 8.58 -31.52 -32.54
N GLY A 23 7.51 -32.28 -32.29
CA GLY A 23 6.46 -32.52 -33.27
C GLY A 23 5.47 -31.35 -33.35
N ALA A 24 4.78 -31.20 -34.47
CA ALA A 24 3.75 -30.17 -34.68
C ALA A 24 2.71 -30.11 -33.54
N GLY A 25 2.33 -31.27 -33.00
CA GLY A 25 1.39 -31.34 -31.86
C GLY A 25 1.89 -30.64 -30.59
N GLN A 26 3.19 -30.72 -30.28
CA GLN A 26 3.76 -30.07 -29.09
C GLN A 26 3.82 -28.54 -29.26
N SER A 27 4.22 -28.08 -30.45
CA SER A 27 4.21 -26.65 -30.82
C SER A 27 2.81 -26.07 -30.66
N ARG A 28 1.80 -26.72 -31.25
CA ARG A 28 0.41 -26.27 -31.23
C ARG A 28 -0.15 -26.18 -29.81
N VAL A 29 0.10 -27.18 -28.97
CA VAL A 29 -0.32 -27.16 -27.55
C VAL A 29 0.30 -25.97 -26.80
N ALA A 30 1.58 -25.69 -27.03
CA ALA A 30 2.25 -24.57 -26.38
C ALA A 30 1.71 -23.21 -26.85
N LEU A 31 1.46 -23.05 -28.15
CA LEU A 31 0.84 -21.87 -28.74
C LEU A 31 -0.59 -21.63 -28.21
N ASP A 32 -1.42 -22.68 -28.16
CA ASP A 32 -2.79 -22.58 -27.66
C ASP A 32 -2.82 -22.27 -26.14
N ALA A 33 -1.85 -22.79 -25.38
CA ALA A 33 -1.69 -22.41 -23.98
C ALA A 33 -1.27 -20.93 -23.83
N ALA A 34 -0.32 -20.46 -24.63
CA ALA A 34 0.14 -19.07 -24.62
C ALA A 34 -0.96 -18.09 -25.02
N ARG A 35 -1.73 -18.38 -26.08
CA ARG A 35 -2.87 -17.56 -26.52
C ARG A 35 -3.96 -17.47 -25.45
N ARG A 36 -4.32 -18.60 -24.82
CA ARG A 36 -5.30 -18.59 -23.73
C ARG A 36 -4.84 -17.75 -22.54
N ALA A 37 -3.59 -17.89 -22.13
CA ALA A 37 -3.00 -17.09 -21.06
C ALA A 37 -2.96 -15.59 -21.42
N GLN A 38 -2.50 -15.26 -22.63
CA GLN A 38 -2.44 -13.89 -23.13
C GLN A 38 -3.83 -13.24 -23.19
N ALA A 39 -4.85 -13.96 -23.67
CA ALA A 39 -6.22 -13.46 -23.73
C ALA A 39 -6.81 -13.26 -22.34
N ALA A 40 -6.63 -14.22 -21.43
CA ALA A 40 -7.16 -14.16 -20.07
C ALA A 40 -6.55 -13.00 -19.26
N GLU A 41 -5.24 -12.80 -19.32
CA GLU A 41 -4.58 -11.70 -18.60
C GLU A 41 -4.76 -10.36 -19.33
N GLY A 42 -4.78 -10.34 -20.66
CA GLY A 42 -5.07 -9.14 -21.44
C GLY A 42 -6.49 -8.60 -21.18
N ALA A 43 -7.48 -9.47 -20.98
CA ALA A 43 -8.84 -9.09 -20.59
C ALA A 43 -8.90 -8.42 -19.21
N LYS A 44 -7.91 -8.64 -18.35
CA LYS A 44 -7.76 -7.97 -17.04
C LYS A 44 -6.97 -6.66 -17.13
N GLY A 45 -6.57 -6.24 -18.33
CA GLY A 45 -5.79 -5.03 -18.56
C GLY A 45 -4.28 -5.19 -18.31
N VAL A 46 -3.76 -6.41 -18.15
CA VAL A 46 -2.31 -6.65 -18.00
C VAL A 46 -1.61 -6.38 -19.34
N ASP A 47 -0.46 -5.70 -19.32
CA ASP A 47 0.36 -5.50 -20.53
C ASP A 47 1.01 -6.81 -20.98
N VAL A 48 0.42 -7.41 -22.01
CA VAL A 48 0.87 -8.66 -22.62
C VAL A 48 1.49 -8.46 -24.01
N ALA A 49 2.01 -7.25 -24.31
CA ALA A 49 2.58 -6.93 -25.63
C ALA A 49 3.76 -7.84 -26.02
N VAL A 50 4.65 -8.15 -25.07
CA VAL A 50 5.78 -9.06 -25.31
C VAL A 50 5.30 -10.47 -25.64
N ALA A 51 4.29 -10.97 -24.93
CA ALA A 51 3.71 -12.28 -25.20
C ALA A 51 3.06 -12.35 -26.59
N LYS A 52 2.37 -11.29 -27.02
CA LYS A 52 1.78 -11.20 -28.38
C LYS A 52 2.85 -11.34 -29.47
N ARG A 53 3.95 -10.59 -29.36
CA ARG A 53 5.06 -10.66 -30.34
C ARG A 53 5.70 -12.05 -30.38
N LEU A 54 5.81 -12.73 -29.23
CA LEU A 54 6.34 -14.10 -29.15
C LEU A 54 5.37 -15.13 -29.75
N ILE A 55 4.06 -14.94 -29.59
CA ILE A 55 3.04 -15.77 -30.27
C ILE A 55 3.14 -15.60 -31.78
N GLU A 56 3.23 -14.37 -32.29
CA GLU A 56 3.40 -14.10 -33.73
C GLU A 56 4.71 -14.68 -34.28
N ALA A 57 5.78 -14.70 -33.50
CA ALA A 57 7.03 -15.36 -33.87
C ALA A 57 6.90 -16.89 -33.90
N ALA A 58 6.18 -17.47 -32.94
CA ALA A 58 5.89 -18.90 -32.90
C ALA A 58 5.03 -19.35 -34.11
N GLU A 59 4.01 -18.57 -34.47
CA GLU A 59 3.15 -18.85 -35.63
C GLU A 59 3.93 -18.84 -36.94
N ARG A 60 4.85 -17.87 -37.11
CA ARG A 60 5.73 -17.82 -38.28
C ARG A 60 6.69 -19.01 -38.34
N ALA A 61 7.23 -19.44 -37.20
CA ALA A 61 8.09 -20.61 -37.11
C ALA A 61 7.33 -21.91 -37.41
N GLU A 62 6.07 -22.03 -36.95
CA GLU A 62 5.21 -23.18 -37.25
C GLU A 62 4.88 -23.25 -38.74
N ALA A 63 4.56 -22.11 -39.37
CA ALA A 63 4.31 -22.03 -40.81
C ALA A 63 5.53 -22.41 -41.67
N ALA A 64 6.75 -22.17 -41.16
CA ALA A 64 8.00 -22.58 -41.79
C ALA A 64 8.38 -24.06 -41.52
N GLY A 65 7.57 -24.81 -40.77
CA GLY A 65 7.87 -26.17 -40.35
C GLY A 65 8.95 -26.28 -39.27
N GLU A 66 9.35 -25.15 -38.67
CA GLU A 66 10.37 -25.07 -37.63
C GLU A 66 9.74 -25.31 -36.24
N PHE A 67 9.13 -26.48 -36.05
CA PHE A 67 8.33 -26.81 -34.86
C PHE A 67 9.10 -26.71 -33.52
N GLY A 68 10.41 -26.95 -33.53
CA GLY A 68 11.26 -26.74 -32.35
C GLY A 68 11.29 -25.27 -31.90
N LYS A 69 11.54 -24.35 -32.84
CA LYS A 69 11.53 -22.90 -32.56
C LYS A 69 10.13 -22.42 -32.18
N ALA A 70 9.09 -22.91 -32.85
CA ALA A 70 7.71 -22.56 -32.54
C ALA A 70 7.31 -22.98 -31.10
N LEU A 71 7.72 -24.17 -30.66
CA LEU A 71 7.56 -24.63 -29.28
C LEU A 71 8.28 -23.71 -28.28
N ASP A 72 9.53 -23.33 -28.57
CA ASP A 72 10.32 -22.49 -27.67
C ASP A 72 9.73 -21.07 -27.56
N TYR A 73 9.30 -20.48 -28.68
CA TYR A 73 8.57 -19.21 -28.68
C TYR A 73 7.23 -19.29 -27.94
N GLY A 74 6.46 -20.38 -28.11
CA GLY A 74 5.21 -20.59 -27.38
C GLY A 74 5.42 -20.67 -25.85
N ARG A 75 6.46 -21.39 -25.41
CA ARG A 75 6.86 -21.44 -23.99
C ARG A 75 7.32 -20.08 -23.48
N ALA A 76 8.12 -19.37 -24.27
CA ALA A 76 8.59 -18.01 -23.93
C ALA A 76 7.41 -17.03 -23.81
N ALA A 77 6.43 -17.12 -24.71
CA ALA A 77 5.23 -16.30 -24.66
C ALA A 77 4.44 -16.55 -23.37
N LYS A 78 4.25 -17.81 -22.98
CA LYS A 78 3.58 -18.15 -21.71
C LYS A 78 4.32 -17.56 -20.51
N ARG A 79 5.64 -17.71 -20.43
CA ARG A 79 6.47 -17.10 -19.37
C ARG A 79 6.36 -15.57 -19.35
N ALA A 80 6.32 -14.93 -20.52
CA ALA A 80 6.14 -13.49 -20.62
C ALA A 80 4.79 -13.03 -20.04
N VAL A 81 3.71 -13.80 -20.23
CA VAL A 81 2.42 -13.53 -19.58
C VAL A 81 2.51 -13.65 -18.05
N GLU A 82 3.17 -14.70 -17.55
CA GLU A 82 3.35 -14.92 -16.11
C GLU A 82 4.11 -13.76 -15.45
N ILE A 83 5.19 -13.29 -16.08
CA ILE A 83 5.98 -12.14 -15.61
C ILE A 83 5.15 -10.84 -15.65
N ALA A 84 4.41 -10.61 -16.73
CA ALA A 84 3.54 -9.44 -16.85
C ALA A 84 2.46 -9.41 -15.75
N ARG A 85 1.84 -10.56 -15.48
CA ARG A 85 0.87 -10.72 -14.38
C ARG A 85 1.50 -10.43 -13.02
N LEU A 86 2.72 -10.94 -12.78
CA LEU A 86 3.42 -10.69 -11.52
C LEU A 86 3.72 -9.20 -11.33
N ARG A 87 4.22 -8.52 -12.38
CA ARG A 87 4.47 -7.08 -12.35
C ARG A 87 3.21 -6.27 -12.06
N ALA A 88 2.10 -6.57 -12.74
CA ALA A 88 0.83 -5.89 -12.50
C ALA A 88 0.32 -6.08 -11.06
N ARG A 89 0.52 -7.27 -10.47
CA ARG A 89 0.20 -7.52 -9.05
C ARG A 89 1.08 -6.66 -8.14
N ILE A 90 2.38 -6.64 -8.37
CA ILE A 90 3.34 -5.85 -7.58
C ILE A 90 3.02 -4.36 -7.64
N GLU A 91 2.71 -3.83 -8.82
CA GLU A 91 2.31 -2.43 -8.99
C GLU A 91 1.05 -2.08 -8.18
N SER A 92 0.06 -2.98 -8.19
CA SER A 92 -1.16 -2.83 -7.37
C SER A 92 -0.86 -2.85 -5.87
N ASP A 93 0.01 -3.76 -5.42
CA ASP A 93 0.38 -3.88 -4.01
C ASP A 93 1.20 -2.66 -3.53
N LEU A 94 2.13 -2.16 -4.37
CA LEU A 94 2.86 -0.92 -4.13
C LEU A 94 1.93 0.29 -4.00
N ALA A 95 0.96 0.43 -4.92
CA ALA A 95 -0.02 1.52 -4.89
C ALA A 95 -0.89 1.47 -3.64
N ARG A 96 -1.33 0.27 -3.23
CA ARG A 96 -2.09 0.09 -1.99
C ARG A 96 -1.27 0.50 -0.76
N ALA A 97 0.00 0.10 -0.69
CA ALA A 97 0.88 0.47 0.41
C ALA A 97 1.10 1.99 0.50
N GLU A 98 1.24 2.68 -0.64
CA GLU A 98 1.35 4.14 -0.70
C GLU A 98 0.11 4.85 -0.14
N ILE A 99 -1.09 4.44 -0.54
CA ILE A 99 -2.34 4.99 -0.03
C ILE A 99 -2.40 4.88 1.51
N GLN A 100 -2.03 3.73 2.05
CA GLN A 100 -2.11 3.50 3.48
C GLN A 100 -1.02 4.22 4.28
N ILE A 101 0.20 4.31 3.74
CA ILE A 101 1.25 5.15 4.33
C ILE A 101 0.79 6.61 4.36
N THR A 102 0.18 7.11 3.28
CA THR A 102 -0.34 8.48 3.20
C THR A 102 -1.40 8.73 4.27
N ALA A 103 -2.38 7.82 4.39
CA ALA A 103 -3.41 7.90 5.43
C ALA A 103 -2.83 7.86 6.86
N ALA A 104 -1.80 7.03 7.10
CA ALA A 104 -1.12 6.96 8.39
C ALA A 104 -0.37 8.27 8.72
N ARG A 105 0.30 8.86 7.72
CA ARG A 105 0.99 10.14 7.84
C ARG A 105 0.04 11.28 8.14
N GLU A 106 -1.11 11.34 7.45
CA GLU A 106 -2.16 12.34 7.70
C GLU A 106 -2.78 12.19 9.10
N ALA A 107 -2.80 10.97 9.64
CA ALA A 107 -3.18 10.72 11.03
C ALA A 107 -2.09 11.14 12.05
N GLY A 108 -0.90 11.54 11.58
CA GLY A 108 0.23 11.99 12.38
C GLY A 108 1.02 10.85 13.03
N ILE A 109 1.03 9.67 12.40
CA ILE A 109 1.86 8.54 12.79
C ILE A 109 3.23 8.68 12.12
N ASP A 110 4.28 8.24 12.81
CA ASP A 110 5.61 8.12 12.22
C ASP A 110 5.64 7.02 11.15
N THR A 111 5.72 7.45 9.89
CA THR A 111 5.75 6.60 8.69
C THR A 111 7.15 6.46 8.09
N LEU A 112 8.20 7.07 8.66
CA LEU A 112 9.50 7.22 7.98
C LEU A 112 10.13 5.88 7.58
N ALA A 113 10.07 4.88 8.45
CA ALA A 113 10.56 3.54 8.14
C ALA A 113 9.74 2.84 7.05
N SER A 114 8.42 3.04 7.04
CA SER A 114 7.52 2.46 6.04
C SER A 114 7.70 3.12 4.67
N GLU A 115 7.86 4.44 4.63
CA GLU A 115 8.18 5.20 3.41
C GLU A 115 9.50 4.72 2.79
N ARG A 116 10.54 4.57 3.61
CA ARG A 116 11.83 4.04 3.15
C ARG A 116 11.72 2.63 2.58
N ASN A 117 10.96 1.74 3.24
CA ASN A 117 10.76 0.37 2.74
C ASN A 117 9.97 0.37 1.42
N LEU A 118 8.98 1.25 1.26
CA LEU A 118 8.22 1.39 0.01
C LEU A 118 9.13 1.86 -1.13
N GLU A 119 10.03 2.81 -0.89
CA GLU A 119 10.99 3.29 -1.88
C GLU A 119 11.96 2.16 -2.30
N LEU A 120 12.48 1.41 -1.34
CA LEU A 120 13.31 0.23 -1.63
C LEU A 120 12.53 -0.83 -2.42
N ALA A 121 11.25 -1.04 -2.12
CA ALA A 121 10.40 -1.99 -2.85
C ALA A 121 10.19 -1.54 -4.30
N ARG A 122 10.01 -0.23 -4.55
CA ARG A 122 9.93 0.32 -5.91
C ARG A 122 11.21 0.08 -6.69
N LYS A 123 12.36 0.31 -6.05
CA LYS A 123 13.68 0.06 -6.66
C LYS A 123 13.86 -1.43 -7.01
N ALA A 124 13.55 -2.33 -6.08
CA ALA A 124 13.60 -3.77 -6.31
C ALA A 124 12.66 -4.21 -7.44
N ALA A 125 11.46 -3.64 -7.53
CA ALA A 125 10.52 -3.92 -8.60
C ALA A 125 11.05 -3.48 -9.98
N TYR A 126 11.71 -2.33 -10.05
CA TYR A 126 12.37 -1.85 -11.26
C TYR A 126 13.54 -2.76 -11.69
N GLU A 127 14.31 -3.25 -10.73
CA GLU A 127 15.43 -4.17 -10.95
C GLU A 127 14.99 -5.63 -11.22
N GLY A 128 13.70 -5.93 -11.07
CA GLY A 128 13.15 -7.28 -11.25
C GLY A 128 13.40 -8.23 -10.07
N ALA A 129 13.86 -7.72 -8.93
CA ALA A 129 14.09 -8.46 -7.70
C ALA A 129 12.78 -8.68 -6.93
N PHE A 130 11.85 -9.47 -7.50
CA PHE A 130 10.48 -9.59 -6.99
C PHE A 130 10.38 -10.21 -5.58
N GLU A 131 11.31 -11.08 -5.19
CA GLU A 131 11.36 -11.63 -3.83
C GLU A 131 11.65 -10.54 -2.79
N ASP A 132 12.56 -9.62 -3.12
CA ASP A 132 12.86 -8.48 -2.26
C ASP A 132 11.66 -7.53 -2.15
N VAL A 133 10.88 -7.38 -3.23
CA VAL A 133 9.64 -6.59 -3.20
C VAL A 133 8.65 -7.17 -2.18
N GLU A 134 8.38 -8.47 -2.21
CA GLU A 134 7.44 -9.11 -1.29
C GLU A 134 7.93 -8.98 0.17
N ASN A 135 9.22 -9.19 0.42
CA ASN A 135 9.83 -9.02 1.74
C ASN A 135 9.75 -7.57 2.25
N LEU A 136 10.03 -6.60 1.39
CA LEU A 136 9.97 -5.18 1.74
C LEU A 136 8.54 -4.75 2.00
N LEU A 137 7.58 -5.12 1.14
CA LEU A 137 6.14 -4.87 1.34
C LEU A 137 5.61 -5.51 2.63
N ALA A 138 6.06 -6.73 2.95
CA ALA A 138 5.72 -7.37 4.23
C ALA A 138 6.28 -6.58 5.42
N ARG A 139 7.47 -5.97 5.31
CA ARG A 139 8.05 -5.10 6.35
C ARG A 139 7.38 -3.72 6.42
N THR A 140 6.77 -3.26 5.32
CA THR A 140 5.88 -2.09 5.30
C THR A 140 4.57 -2.35 6.07
N SER A 141 4.31 -3.62 6.45
CA SER A 141 3.16 -4.16 7.21
C SER A 141 2.22 -3.11 7.77
N LEU A 142 1.12 -3.00 7.04
CA LEU A 142 -0.05 -2.20 7.33
C LEU A 142 -0.67 -2.57 8.67
N LYS A 143 -0.64 -3.86 9.05
CA LYS A 143 -1.05 -4.31 10.39
C LYS A 143 -0.19 -3.73 11.50
N ALA A 144 1.11 -3.58 11.29
CA ALA A 144 2.00 -2.94 12.27
C ALA A 144 1.75 -1.42 12.33
N LEU A 145 1.37 -0.79 11.22
CA LEU A 145 0.91 0.60 11.20
C LEU A 145 -0.44 0.76 11.90
N GLU A 146 -1.43 -0.07 11.60
CA GLU A 146 -2.75 -0.11 12.24
C GLU A 146 -2.65 -0.33 13.75
N GLY A 147 -1.84 -1.30 14.19
CA GLY A 147 -1.62 -1.54 15.62
C GLY A 147 -0.86 -0.40 16.31
N ARG A 148 0.01 0.33 15.59
CA ARG A 148 0.63 1.57 16.11
C ARG A 148 -0.39 2.72 16.16
N GLN A 149 -1.24 2.82 15.16
CA GLN A 149 -2.30 3.82 15.04
C GLN A 149 -3.30 3.68 16.19
N GLU A 150 -3.82 2.49 16.42
CA GLU A 150 -4.76 2.21 17.50
C GLU A 150 -4.17 2.57 18.88
N ARG A 151 -2.93 2.15 19.15
CA ARG A 151 -2.23 2.50 20.40
C ARG A 151 -1.99 4.00 20.53
N HIS A 152 -1.61 4.67 19.44
CA HIS A 152 -1.40 6.12 19.44
C HIS A 152 -2.68 6.87 19.77
N PHE A 153 -3.79 6.54 19.11
CA PHE A 153 -5.07 7.19 19.36
C PHE A 153 -5.65 6.86 20.71
N LYS A 154 -5.49 5.64 21.21
CA LYS A 154 -5.85 5.29 22.59
C LYS A 154 -5.14 6.21 23.59
N SER A 155 -3.83 6.41 23.43
CA SER A 155 -3.06 7.30 24.30
C SER A 155 -3.48 8.78 24.18
N LEU A 156 -3.78 9.26 22.97
CA LEU A 156 -4.27 10.63 22.78
C LEU A 156 -5.63 10.86 23.43
N LEU A 157 -6.55 9.88 23.30
CA LEU A 157 -7.87 9.92 23.92
C LEU A 157 -7.77 9.91 25.45
N GLU A 158 -6.91 9.07 26.02
CA GLU A 158 -6.65 9.03 27.47
C GLU A 158 -6.15 10.40 27.99
N ARG A 159 -5.17 11.01 27.31
CA ARG A 159 -4.65 12.34 27.69
C ARG A 159 -5.70 13.45 27.57
N ALA A 160 -6.57 13.39 26.55
CA ALA A 160 -7.66 14.34 26.42
C ALA A 160 -8.68 14.19 27.56
N ALA A 161 -9.01 12.96 27.93
CA ALA A 161 -9.90 12.68 29.07
C ALA A 161 -9.31 13.20 30.40
N GLU A 162 -8.02 13.01 30.63
CA GLU A 162 -7.31 13.55 31.81
C GLU A 162 -7.40 15.09 31.87
N ARG A 163 -7.18 15.79 30.75
CA ARG A 163 -7.29 17.25 30.69
C ARG A 163 -8.71 17.74 30.94
N ILE A 164 -9.70 17.04 30.41
CA ILE A 164 -11.13 17.34 30.66
C ILE A 164 -11.46 17.17 32.13
N ALA A 165 -11.07 16.04 32.73
CA ALA A 165 -11.28 15.78 34.16
C ALA A 165 -10.63 16.87 35.02
N HIS A 166 -9.39 17.24 34.70
CA HIS A 166 -8.68 18.29 35.41
C HIS A 166 -9.37 19.67 35.28
N ALA A 167 -9.86 20.03 34.09
CA ALA A 167 -10.62 21.28 33.90
C ALA A 167 -11.93 21.29 34.72
N LYS A 168 -12.61 20.14 34.78
CA LYS A 168 -13.84 19.94 35.55
C LYS A 168 -13.61 20.05 37.06
N GLU A 169 -12.56 19.41 37.58
CA GLU A 169 -12.13 19.52 38.99
C GLU A 169 -11.84 20.96 39.39
N ARG A 170 -11.39 21.79 38.44
CA ARG A 170 -11.10 23.21 38.66
C ARG A 170 -12.33 24.11 38.46
N GLY A 171 -13.51 23.54 38.24
CA GLY A 171 -14.77 24.28 38.13
C GLY A 171 -15.07 24.84 36.73
N GLY A 172 -14.38 24.38 35.68
CA GLY A 172 -14.69 24.78 34.30
C GLY A 172 -15.89 24.03 33.72
N ASP A 173 -16.67 24.71 32.88
CA ASP A 173 -17.70 24.05 32.05
C ASP A 173 -17.03 23.29 30.90
N VAL A 174 -17.00 21.97 31.04
CA VAL A 174 -16.35 21.06 30.10
C VAL A 174 -17.32 20.39 29.13
N SER A 175 -18.60 20.78 29.08
CA SER A 175 -19.64 20.09 28.31
C SER A 175 -19.26 19.93 26.83
N ARG A 176 -18.74 20.99 26.21
CA ARG A 176 -18.28 20.97 24.81
C ARG A 176 -17.02 20.10 24.61
N ALA A 177 -16.13 20.07 25.60
CA ALA A 177 -14.93 19.25 25.55
C ALA A 177 -15.26 17.75 25.66
N GLU A 178 -16.21 17.39 26.54
CA GLU A 178 -16.73 16.03 26.67
C GLU A 178 -17.40 15.54 25.37
N GLU A 179 -18.18 16.40 24.70
CA GLU A 179 -18.78 16.12 23.40
C GLU A 179 -17.72 15.88 22.31
N ALA A 180 -16.74 16.78 22.19
CA ALA A 180 -15.64 16.61 21.24
C ALA A 180 -14.86 15.32 21.51
N HIS A 181 -14.63 14.96 22.77
CA HIS A 181 -13.97 13.72 23.14
C HIS A 181 -14.81 12.46 22.82
N ALA A 182 -16.14 12.53 22.93
CA ALA A 182 -17.03 11.46 22.49
C ALA A 182 -16.99 11.28 20.96
N ASN A 183 -16.99 12.37 20.20
CA ASN A 183 -16.85 12.36 18.74
C ASN A 183 -15.49 11.78 18.31
N ALA A 184 -14.41 12.11 19.04
CA ALA A 184 -13.09 11.53 18.81
C ALA A 184 -13.08 10.00 18.99
N ARG A 185 -13.72 9.50 20.06
CA ARG A 185 -13.85 8.05 20.32
C ARG A 185 -14.63 7.35 19.21
N LYS A 186 -15.73 7.95 18.76
CA LYS A 186 -16.54 7.42 17.65
C LYS A 186 -15.72 7.37 16.36
N ALA A 187 -15.04 8.45 16.00
CA ALA A 187 -14.19 8.51 14.80
C ALA A 187 -13.06 7.46 14.85
N ALA A 188 -12.39 7.30 16.00
CA ALA A 188 -11.36 6.29 16.17
C ALA A 188 -11.91 4.86 16.01
N SER A 189 -13.10 4.58 16.55
CA SER A 189 -13.74 3.26 16.42
C SER A 189 -14.15 2.92 14.98
N MET A 190 -14.37 3.93 14.15
CA MET A 190 -14.66 3.78 12.72
C MET A 190 -13.39 3.74 11.86
N GLY A 191 -12.20 3.85 12.44
CA GLY A 191 -10.93 3.95 11.70
C GLY A 191 -10.70 5.32 11.05
N SER A 192 -11.56 6.31 11.30
CA SER A 192 -11.42 7.69 10.81
C SER A 192 -10.41 8.47 11.65
N TYR A 193 -9.16 8.05 11.63
CA TYR A 193 -8.13 8.56 12.53
C TYR A 193 -7.78 10.05 12.32
N GLY A 194 -7.91 10.56 11.08
CA GLY A 194 -7.77 12.00 10.82
C GLY A 194 -8.84 12.84 11.54
N GLU A 195 -10.09 12.37 11.53
CA GLU A 195 -11.19 13.02 12.26
C GLU A 195 -11.05 12.85 13.76
N ALA A 196 -10.66 11.64 14.21
CA ALA A 196 -10.40 11.35 15.61
C ALA A 196 -9.36 12.31 16.19
N ARG A 197 -8.31 12.65 15.41
CA ARG A 197 -7.28 13.60 15.80
C ARG A 197 -7.86 15.00 15.98
N ARG A 198 -8.56 15.51 14.97
CA ARG A 198 -9.18 16.86 15.02
C ARG A 198 -10.11 17.01 16.22
N HIS A 199 -10.93 16.00 16.48
CA HIS A 199 -11.82 15.99 17.63
C HIS A 199 -11.07 15.90 18.96
N THR A 200 -9.96 15.15 19.01
CA THR A 200 -9.12 15.08 20.21
C THR A 200 -8.43 16.41 20.50
N ASP A 201 -7.86 17.06 19.49
CA ASP A 201 -7.22 18.37 19.62
C ASP A 201 -8.26 19.44 20.06
N SER A 202 -9.45 19.44 19.44
CA SER A 202 -10.57 20.31 19.84
C SER A 202 -11.01 20.08 21.29
N ALA A 203 -11.10 18.82 21.72
CA ALA A 203 -11.46 18.48 23.10
C ALA A 203 -10.44 19.02 24.11
N VAL A 204 -9.14 18.94 23.78
CA VAL A 204 -8.06 19.51 24.60
C VAL A 204 -8.16 21.03 24.67
N ASP A 205 -8.31 21.71 23.54
CA ASP A 205 -8.40 23.17 23.48
C ASP A 205 -9.62 23.70 24.26
N LEU A 206 -10.78 23.05 24.11
CA LEU A 206 -12.00 23.39 24.84
C LEU A 206 -11.83 23.19 26.35
N ALA A 207 -11.19 22.11 26.78
CA ALA A 207 -10.91 21.86 28.20
C ALA A 207 -9.95 22.91 28.78
N GLU A 208 -8.90 23.27 28.04
CA GLU A 208 -7.97 24.32 28.47
C GLU A 208 -8.65 25.69 28.59
N ASN A 209 -9.51 26.04 27.63
CA ASN A 209 -10.26 27.27 27.65
C ASN A 209 -11.24 27.31 28.83
N ALA A 210 -12.01 26.25 29.07
CA ALA A 210 -12.92 26.13 30.21
C ALA A 210 -12.20 26.37 31.54
N ARG A 211 -11.00 25.80 31.69
CA ARG A 211 -10.16 26.01 32.88
C ARG A 211 -9.69 27.47 33.02
N ARG A 212 -9.29 28.11 31.92
CA ARG A 212 -8.85 29.52 31.93
C ARG A 212 -9.99 30.46 32.31
N TYR A 213 -11.18 30.24 31.75
CA TYR A 213 -12.36 31.04 32.07
C TYR A 213 -12.78 30.88 33.53
N SER A 214 -12.88 29.64 34.03
CA SER A 214 -13.19 29.39 35.43
C SER A 214 -12.20 30.05 36.40
N ARG A 215 -10.89 30.03 36.07
CA ARG A 215 -9.87 30.73 36.87
C ARG A 215 -10.08 32.25 36.84
N ALA A 216 -10.45 32.82 35.71
CA ALA A 216 -10.70 34.25 35.58
C ALA A 216 -11.95 34.66 36.37
N GLU A 217 -13.03 33.88 36.30
CA GLU A 217 -14.24 34.09 37.08
C GLU A 217 -13.96 34.01 38.59
N ALA A 218 -13.23 32.99 39.05
CA ALA A 218 -12.84 32.86 40.45
C ALA A 218 -12.03 34.07 40.95
N PHE A 219 -11.13 34.61 40.11
CA PHE A 219 -10.36 35.80 40.43
C PHE A 219 -11.25 37.06 40.53
N LEU A 220 -12.19 37.24 39.60
CA LEU A 220 -13.13 38.37 39.64
C LEU A 220 -14.03 38.32 40.88
N VAL A 221 -14.53 37.14 41.25
CA VAL A 221 -15.32 36.93 42.47
C VAL A 221 -14.51 37.29 43.72
N THR A 222 -13.22 36.93 43.75
CA THR A 222 -12.34 37.25 44.88
C THR A 222 -12.12 38.76 45.01
N ILE A 223 -11.86 39.47 43.90
CA ILE A 223 -11.72 40.95 43.92
C ILE A 223 -13.01 41.63 44.37
N GLN A 224 -14.17 41.16 43.89
CA GLN A 224 -15.46 41.72 44.29
C GLN A 224 -15.70 41.54 45.79
N ALA A 225 -15.35 40.38 46.35
CA ALA A 225 -15.48 40.11 47.79
C ALA A 225 -14.49 40.93 48.66
N GLU A 226 -13.35 41.36 48.12
CA GLU A 226 -12.39 42.25 48.81
C GLU A 226 -12.78 43.74 48.74
N ALA A 227 -13.70 44.10 47.83
CA ALA A 227 -14.15 45.47 47.63
C ALA A 227 -15.42 45.84 48.44
N GLU A 228 -16.07 44.85 49.05
CA GLU A 228 -17.21 44.98 49.98
C GLU A 228 -16.76 44.98 51.44
#